data_AF-Q4G1D0-F1
#
_entry.id   AF-Q4G1D0-F1
#
_cell.length_a   1.000
_cell.length_b   1.000
_cell.length_c   1.000
_cell.angle_alpha   90.00
_cell.angle_beta   90.00
_cell.angle_gamma   90.00
#
_symmetry.space_group_name_H-M   'P 1'
#
loop_
_entity.id
_entity.type
_entity.pdbx_description
1 polymer ?
#
loop_
_entity_poly.entity_id
_entity_poly.type
_entity_poly.pdbx_seq_one_letter_code
_entity_poly.pdbx_strand_id
1 'polypeptide(L)' 'MVLENVKEMCTEVPKGGNGGKGKKKSKPANKDHFISKLFLCRDSVITNKWGPPPH' A
#
# COMPACT_ATOMS: atom_id res chain seq x y z
N MET A 1 3.94 6.47 16.60
CA MET A 1 2.84 5.51 16.87
C MET A 1 3.37 4.10 16.73
N VAL A 2 2.82 3.12 17.45
CA VAL A 2 3.16 1.70 17.33
C VAL A 2 1.93 0.92 16.88
N LEU A 3 2.08 0.05 15.90
CA LEU A 3 1.03 -0.83 15.37
C LEU A 3 1.53 -2.27 15.38
N GLU A 4 0.63 -3.21 15.65
CA GLU A 4 0.92 -4.64 15.68
C GLU A 4 -0.01 -5.38 14.71
N ASN A 5 0.45 -6.49 14.13
CA ASN A 5 -0.29 -7.30 13.16
C ASN A 5 -0.82 -6.50 11.95
N VAL A 6 0.04 -5.67 11.37
CA VAL A 6 -0.32 -4.76 10.27
C VAL A 6 -0.25 -5.48 8.93
N LYS A 7 -1.23 -5.23 8.06
CA LYS A 7 -1.15 -5.56 6.64
C LYS A 7 -0.88 -4.27 5.86
N GLU A 8 0.34 -4.11 5.38
CA GLU A 8 0.68 -3.06 4.42
C GLU A 8 0.15 -3.45 3.03
N MET A 9 -0.49 -2.49 2.35
CA MET A 9 -1.04 -2.67 1.01
C MET A 9 -0.42 -1.62 0.09
N CYS A 10 0.31 -2.06 -0.92
CA CYS A 10 0.95 -1.19 -1.91
C CYS A 10 0.51 -1.61 -3.31
N THR A 11 0.10 -0.66 -4.14
CA THR A 11 -0.19 -0.93 -5.56
C THR A 11 1.02 -0.52 -6.39
N GLU A 12 1.70 -1.47 -7.02
CA GLU A 12 2.78 -1.18 -7.95
C GLU A 12 2.22 -1.03 -9.37
N VAL A 13 2.61 0.05 -10.05
CA VAL A 13 2.43 0.19 -11.50
C VAL A 13 3.73 -0.21 -12.17
N PRO A 14 3.77 -1.31 -12.94
CA PRO A 14 4.99 -1.74 -13.59
C PRO A 14 5.55 -0.65 -14.51
N LYS A 15 6.85 -0.40 -14.47
CA LYS A 15 7.54 0.64 -15.25
C LYS A 15 7.38 0.49 -16.79
N GLY A 16 6.82 -0.62 -17.26
CA GLY A 16 6.47 -0.84 -18.68
C GLY A 16 5.28 -0.01 -19.18
N GLY A 17 4.53 0.67 -18.31
CA GLY A 17 3.38 1.51 -18.68
C GLY A 17 3.69 3.00 -18.94
N ASN A 18 4.85 3.50 -18.50
CA ASN A 18 5.18 4.94 -18.56
C ASN A 18 6.35 5.19 -19.52
N GLY A 19 6.07 5.14 -20.84
CA GLY A 19 6.98 5.65 -21.86
C GLY A 19 7.27 4.67 -23.00
N GLY A 20 6.49 4.80 -24.08
CA GLY A 20 6.77 4.12 -25.34
C GLY A 20 5.50 3.84 -26.14
N LYS A 21 5.35 4.53 -27.28
CA LYS A 21 4.32 4.32 -28.30
C LYS A 21 4.17 2.80 -28.57
N GLY A 22 3.07 2.19 -28.10
CA GLY A 22 2.73 0.79 -28.42
C GLY A 22 2.86 -0.26 -27.29
N LYS A 23 3.29 0.08 -26.06
CA LYS A 23 3.29 -0.90 -24.95
C LYS A 23 1.94 -0.91 -24.22
N LYS A 24 1.32 -2.09 -24.14
CA LYS A 24 0.04 -2.36 -23.45
C LYS A 24 0.14 -1.80 -22.02
N LYS A 25 -0.78 -0.90 -21.61
CA LYS A 25 -0.83 -0.35 -20.23
C LYS A 25 -0.76 -1.51 -19.25
N SER A 26 0.33 -1.57 -18.48
CA SER A 26 0.52 -2.61 -17.47
C SER A 26 -0.52 -2.42 -16.38
N LYS A 27 -1.21 -3.50 -16.03
CA LYS A 27 -2.21 -3.49 -14.96
C LYS A 27 -1.51 -3.21 -13.63
N PRO A 28 -2.08 -2.36 -12.76
CA PRO A 28 -1.59 -2.21 -11.40
C PRO A 28 -1.67 -3.55 -10.69
N ALA A 29 -0.62 -3.89 -9.93
CA ALA A 29 -0.57 -5.13 -9.14
C ALA A 29 -0.53 -4.78 -7.65
N ASN A 30 -1.39 -5.42 -6.87
CA ASN A 30 -1.41 -5.25 -5.42
C ASN A 30 -0.34 -6.13 -4.76
N LYS A 31 0.51 -5.53 -3.94
CA LYS A 31 1.49 -6.19 -3.09
C LYS A 31 1.11 -5.98 -1.64
N ASP A 32 0.89 -7.08 -0.95
CA ASP A 32 0.54 -7.09 0.46
C ASP A 32 1.71 -7.64 1.29
N HIS A 33 2.06 -6.95 2.37
CA HIS A 33 3.08 -7.40 3.31
C HIS A 33 2.53 -7.44 4.73
N PHE A 34 2.78 -8.55 5.44
CA PHE A 34 2.41 -8.68 6.83
C PHE A 34 3.58 -8.26 7.72
N ILE A 35 3.34 -7.27 8.57
CA ILE A 35 4.34 -6.66 9.46
C ILE A 35 3.86 -6.90 10.89
N SER A 36 4.60 -7.73 11.63
CA SER A 36 4.25 -8.08 13.02
C SER A 36 4.25 -6.85 13.94
N LYS A 37 5.18 -5.92 13.72
CA LYS A 37 5.30 -4.68 14.52
C LYS A 37 5.84 -3.52 13.67
N LEU A 38 5.14 -2.39 13.67
CA LEU A 38 5.45 -1.21 12.87
C LEU A 38 5.50 0.05 13.75
N PHE A 39 6.55 0.83 13.61
CA PHE A 39 6.70 2.14 14.25
C PHE A 39 6.52 3.23 13.20
N LEU A 40 5.47 4.05 13.37
CA LEU A 40 5.16 5.17 12.47
C LEU A 40 5.61 6.50 13.07
N CYS A 41 6.27 7.33 12.28
CA CYS A 41 6.52 8.73 12.61
C CYS A 41 5.22 9.54 12.48
N ARG A 42 5.07 10.60 13.28
CA ARG A 42 3.83 11.40 13.32
C ARG A 42 3.47 11.98 11.96
N ASP A 43 4.46 12.46 11.21
CA ASP A 43 4.24 13.15 9.93
C ASP A 43 3.99 12.19 8.75
N SER A 44 4.22 10.89 8.96
CA SER A 44 3.92 9.85 7.96
C SER A 44 2.44 9.46 7.94
N VAL A 45 1.64 9.89 8.92
CA VAL A 45 0.22 9.55 9.03
C VAL A 45 -0.65 10.71 8.53
N ILE A 46 -1.32 10.49 7.40
CA ILE A 46 -2.15 11.52 6.75
C ILE A 46 -3.62 11.43 7.18
N THR A 47 -4.16 10.22 7.34
CA THR A 47 -5.54 10.01 7.76
C THR A 47 -5.67 8.72 8.58
N ASN A 48 -6.50 8.75 9.62
CA ASN A 48 -6.87 7.59 10.40
C ASN A 48 -8.36 7.29 10.20
N LYS A 49 -8.68 6.24 9.45
CA LYS A 49 -10.06 5.76 9.31
C LYS A 49 -10.32 4.68 10.35
N TRP A 50 -11.00 5.03 11.43
CA TRP A 50 -11.56 4.05 12.36
C TRP A 50 -12.84 3.46 11.75
N GLY A 51 -12.93 2.14 11.68
CA GLY A 51 -14.13 1.41 11.27
C GLY A 51 -14.36 0.24 12.21
N PRO A 52 -15.63 -0.17 12.45
CA PRO A 52 -15.92 -1.36 13.21
C PRO A 52 -15.35 -2.60 12.51
N PRO A 53 -14.87 -3.62 13.25
CA PRO A 53 -14.37 -4.85 12.66
C PRO A 53 -15.47 -5.52 11.81
N PRO A 54 -15.15 -6.03 10.61
CA PRO A 54 -16.09 -6.83 9.83
C PRO A 54 -16.38 -8.15 10.59
N HIS A 55 -17.67 -8.46 10.75
CA HIS A 55 -18.19 -9.69 11.35
C HIS A 55 -17.98 -10.92 10.45
#